data_AF-T1CBK4-F1
#
_entry.id   AF-T1CBK4-F1
#
_cell.length_a   1.000
_cell.length_b   1.000
_cell.length_c   1.000
_cell.angle_alpha   90.00
_cell.angle_beta   90.00
_cell.angle_gamma   90.00
#
_symmetry.space_group_name_H-M   'P 1'
#
loop_
_entity.id
_entity.type
_entity.pdbx_description
1 polymer ?
#
loop_
_entity_poly.entity_id
_entity_poly.type
_entity_poly.pdbx_seq_one_letter_code
_entity_poly.pdbx_strand_id
1 'polypeptide(L)'
;VDPLSPENELIMAPGPLTGTSAPTAARYMAVTKSPLTGTITRSNSGGFFGAKLKHSGFDMIIFSGKSDHPVYLYVHDNNAEIRDAAHVWGKDVFETDDILKNETGVNVSVACIGPAGENMVRFAAIINDKHRAAGRNGVGAVMASKNLKAVVVSTGKMPQIGHAGKYRDTLTAMIKKVKANPVT
;
A
#
# COMPACT_ATOMS: atom_id res chain seq x y z
N VAL A 1 14.65 2.16 -19.33
CA VAL A 1 13.53 2.79 -18.61
C VAL A 1 14.05 3.84 -17.64
N ASP A 2 13.66 5.09 -17.84
CA ASP A 2 13.91 6.18 -16.88
C ASP A 2 12.98 6.02 -15.66
N PRO A 3 13.44 6.18 -14.40
CA PRO A 3 12.61 5.89 -13.23
C PRO A 3 11.33 6.72 -13.09
N LEU A 4 11.22 7.89 -13.72
CA LEU A 4 10.02 8.74 -13.64
C LEU A 4 9.21 8.72 -14.95
N SER A 5 9.57 7.84 -15.88
CA SER A 5 8.85 7.64 -17.13
C SER A 5 7.60 6.76 -16.96
N PRO A 6 6.58 6.91 -17.83
CA PRO A 6 5.37 6.07 -17.81
C PRO A 6 5.67 4.57 -17.88
N GLU A 7 6.78 4.16 -18.51
CA GLU A 7 7.19 2.77 -18.68
C GLU A 7 7.73 2.13 -17.39
N ASN A 8 8.13 2.91 -16.39
CA ASN A 8 8.55 2.35 -15.10
C ASN A 8 7.33 1.83 -14.34
N GLU A 9 7.36 0.60 -13.83
CA GLU A 9 6.24 0.05 -13.08
C GLU A 9 6.34 0.38 -11.60
N LEU A 10 5.19 0.64 -10.96
CA LEU A 10 5.06 0.67 -9.50
C LEU A 10 4.20 -0.52 -9.09
N ILE A 11 4.73 -1.36 -8.21
CA ILE A 11 4.07 -2.57 -7.75
C ILE A 11 3.79 -2.45 -6.26
N MET A 12 2.55 -2.67 -5.85
CA MET A 12 2.15 -2.77 -4.44
C MET A 12 1.72 -4.21 -4.15
N ALA A 13 2.53 -4.92 -3.36
CA ALA A 13 2.39 -6.37 -3.17
C ALA A 13 2.44 -6.77 -1.67
N PRO A 14 1.29 -7.13 -1.09
CA PRO A 14 1.21 -7.92 0.13
C PRO A 14 1.86 -9.31 0.00
N GLY A 15 2.16 -9.95 1.13
CA GLY A 15 2.63 -11.34 1.16
C GLY A 15 1.48 -12.35 1.27
N PRO A 16 1.77 -13.66 1.11
CA PRO A 16 0.74 -14.72 1.20
C PRO A 16 0.13 -14.85 2.60
N LEU A 17 0.90 -14.55 3.65
CA LEU A 17 0.39 -14.52 5.02
C LEU A 17 -0.31 -13.20 5.37
N THR A 18 -0.14 -12.14 4.56
CA THR A 18 -0.71 -10.83 4.86
C THR A 18 -2.24 -10.92 4.90
N GLY A 19 -2.85 -10.35 5.94
CA GLY A 19 -4.29 -10.40 6.17
C GLY A 19 -4.80 -11.70 6.80
N THR A 20 -3.91 -12.65 7.13
CA THR A 20 -4.25 -13.82 7.96
C THR A 20 -4.07 -13.50 9.44
N SER A 21 -4.36 -14.45 10.33
CA SER A 21 -4.10 -14.33 11.77
C SER A 21 -2.64 -14.58 12.18
N ALA A 22 -1.72 -14.75 11.22
CA ALA A 22 -0.32 -14.98 11.52
C ALA A 22 0.27 -13.75 12.23
N PRO A 23 1.16 -13.93 13.23
CA PRO A 23 1.70 -12.80 13.99
C PRO A 23 2.40 -11.82 13.04
N THR A 24 2.10 -10.53 13.18
CA THR A 24 2.70 -9.43 12.38
C THR A 24 2.39 -9.45 10.88
N ALA A 25 1.43 -10.25 10.43
CA ALA A 25 1.13 -10.47 9.01
C ALA A 25 0.22 -9.37 8.41
N ALA A 26 0.71 -8.12 8.43
CA ALA A 26 0.01 -6.95 7.89
C ALA A 26 0.90 -6.11 6.95
N ARG A 27 2.03 -6.66 6.52
CA ARG A 27 3.03 -5.94 5.72
C ARG A 27 2.74 -6.03 4.22
N TYR A 28 3.14 -4.99 3.49
CA TYR A 28 3.22 -4.99 2.02
C TYR A 28 4.52 -4.34 1.55
N MET A 29 4.86 -4.54 0.27
CA MET A 29 6.01 -3.95 -0.40
C MET A 29 5.56 -3.01 -1.52
N ALA A 30 6.19 -1.83 -1.62
CA ALA A 30 6.20 -1.01 -2.82
C ALA A 30 7.51 -1.28 -3.58
N VAL A 31 7.43 -1.76 -4.81
CA VAL A 31 8.58 -2.19 -5.63
C VAL A 31 8.57 -1.44 -6.96
N THR A 32 9.72 -0.90 -7.36
CA THR A 32 9.89 -0.14 -8.61
C THR A 32 11.38 0.08 -8.91
N LYS A 33 11.73 0.62 -10.08
CA LYS A 33 13.05 1.24 -10.32
C LYS A 33 13.10 2.60 -9.62
N SER A 34 14.11 2.81 -8.79
CA SER A 34 14.24 4.01 -7.95
C SER A 34 14.73 5.23 -8.73
N PRO A 35 14.10 6.41 -8.56
CA PRO A 35 14.63 7.68 -9.07
C PRO A 35 15.83 8.21 -8.26
N LEU A 36 16.04 7.72 -7.04
CA LEU A 36 17.18 8.12 -6.21
C LEU A 36 18.47 7.41 -6.63
N THR A 37 18.38 6.09 -6.85
CA THR A 37 19.55 5.23 -7.03
C THR A 37 19.70 4.70 -8.44
N GLY A 38 18.67 4.80 -9.29
CA GLY A 38 18.65 4.22 -10.63
C GLY A 38 18.55 2.69 -10.65
N THR A 39 18.41 2.04 -9.49
CA THR A 39 18.36 0.57 -9.34
C THR A 39 17.02 0.11 -8.78
N ILE A 40 16.81 -1.20 -8.64
CA ILE A 40 15.60 -1.75 -8.01
C ILE A 40 15.48 -1.28 -6.56
N THR A 41 14.28 -0.88 -6.14
CA THR A 41 13.94 -0.66 -4.74
C THR A 41 12.75 -1.49 -4.30
N ARG A 42 12.74 -1.83 -3.02
CA ARG A 42 11.66 -2.52 -2.33
C ARG A 42 11.45 -1.86 -0.96
N SER A 43 10.36 -1.11 -0.84
CA SER A 43 10.05 -0.31 0.34
C SER A 43 8.92 -0.98 1.12
N ASN A 44 9.19 -1.37 2.37
CA ASN A 44 8.23 -2.09 3.21
C ASN A 44 7.37 -1.12 4.02
N SER A 45 6.08 -1.41 4.15
CA SER A 45 5.22 -0.74 5.12
C SER A 45 4.29 -1.74 5.82
N GLY A 46 3.80 -1.34 7.00
CA GLY A 46 2.81 -2.07 7.79
C GLY A 46 1.48 -1.33 7.84
N GLY A 47 0.76 -1.45 8.96
CA GLY A 47 -0.58 -0.85 9.09
C GLY A 47 -1.66 -1.82 8.64
N PHE A 48 -2.73 -1.30 8.06
CA PHE A 48 -3.90 -2.08 7.66
C PHE A 48 -4.00 -2.25 6.14
N PHE A 49 -3.37 -1.36 5.36
CA PHE A 49 -3.45 -1.35 3.90
C PHE A 49 -3.22 -2.73 3.26
N GLY A 50 -2.10 -3.39 3.59
CA GLY A 50 -1.77 -4.67 2.97
C GLY A 50 -2.77 -5.78 3.31
N ALA A 51 -3.30 -5.80 4.53
CA ALA A 51 -4.33 -6.74 4.93
C ALA A 51 -5.65 -6.47 4.19
N LYS A 52 -6.07 -5.20 4.11
CA LYS A 52 -7.29 -4.82 3.37
C LYS A 52 -7.18 -5.13 1.88
N LEU A 53 -6.01 -4.95 1.26
CA LEU A 53 -5.78 -5.34 -0.13
C LEU A 53 -5.98 -6.83 -0.36
N LYS A 54 -5.39 -7.66 0.49
CA LYS A 54 -5.63 -9.11 0.47
C LYS A 54 -7.10 -9.46 0.69
N HIS A 55 -7.78 -8.72 1.56
CA HIS A 55 -9.19 -8.94 1.86
C HIS A 55 -10.12 -8.53 0.72
N SER A 56 -9.70 -7.57 -0.11
CA SER A 56 -10.43 -7.11 -1.29
C SER A 56 -10.36 -8.07 -2.49
N GLY A 57 -9.65 -9.19 -2.36
CA GLY A 57 -9.54 -10.23 -3.40
C GLY A 57 -8.31 -10.12 -4.30
N PHE A 58 -7.47 -9.10 -4.12
CA PHE A 58 -6.28 -8.87 -4.93
C PHE A 58 -5.00 -9.24 -4.19
N ASP A 59 -4.08 -9.92 -4.89
CA ASP A 59 -2.77 -10.27 -4.34
C ASP A 59 -1.72 -9.17 -4.53
N MET A 60 -1.87 -8.36 -5.57
CA MET A 60 -0.99 -7.24 -5.87
C MET A 60 -1.66 -6.28 -6.85
N ILE A 61 -1.14 -5.06 -6.92
CA ILE A 61 -1.52 -4.05 -7.92
C ILE A 61 -0.25 -3.62 -8.66
N ILE A 62 -0.32 -3.58 -9.99
CA ILE A 62 0.77 -3.15 -10.86
C ILE A 62 0.30 -1.92 -11.63
N PHE A 63 0.98 -0.80 -11.43
CA PHE A 63 0.70 0.46 -12.13
C PHE A 63 1.74 0.67 -13.23
N SER A 64 1.26 0.76 -14.46
CA SER A 64 2.00 1.13 -15.67
C SER A 64 1.37 2.36 -16.32
N GLY A 65 2.10 3.02 -17.21
CA GLY A 65 1.63 4.26 -17.86
C GLY A 65 1.58 5.45 -16.90
N LYS A 66 0.81 6.47 -17.28
CA LYS A 66 0.59 7.72 -16.54
C LYS A 66 -0.82 8.22 -16.88
N SER A 67 -1.56 8.67 -15.86
CA SER A 67 -2.85 9.34 -16.07
C SER A 67 -2.68 10.77 -16.59
N ASP A 68 -3.60 11.26 -17.41
CA ASP A 68 -3.56 12.63 -17.94
C ASP A 68 -3.78 13.71 -16.86
N HIS A 69 -4.44 13.34 -15.77
CA HIS A 69 -4.74 14.21 -14.62
C HIS A 69 -4.58 13.42 -13.30
N PRO A 70 -4.51 14.10 -12.13
CA PRO A 70 -4.47 13.44 -10.83
C PRO A 70 -5.62 12.48 -10.60
N VAL A 71 -5.31 11.24 -10.23
CA VAL A 71 -6.29 10.19 -9.95
C VAL A 71 -5.94 9.41 -8.68
N TYR A 72 -6.92 8.71 -8.11
CA TYR A 72 -6.71 7.67 -7.11
C TYR A 72 -7.37 6.36 -7.54
N LEU A 73 -6.79 5.24 -7.12
CA LEU A 73 -7.40 3.93 -7.29
C LEU A 73 -8.26 3.63 -6.07
N TYR A 74 -9.52 3.24 -6.28
CA TYR A 74 -10.38 2.70 -5.24
C TYR A 74 -10.64 1.22 -5.50
N VAL A 75 -10.30 0.38 -4.52
CA VAL A 75 -10.47 -1.07 -4.56
C VAL A 75 -11.52 -1.45 -3.53
N HIS A 76 -12.63 -2.04 -3.99
CA HIS A 76 -13.72 -2.46 -3.14
C HIS A 76 -14.45 -3.68 -3.72
N ASP A 77 -14.88 -4.63 -2.88
CA ASP A 77 -15.73 -5.76 -3.28
C ASP A 77 -15.25 -6.57 -4.52
N ASN A 78 -13.96 -6.90 -4.61
CA ASN A 78 -13.31 -7.52 -5.79
C ASN A 78 -13.37 -6.67 -7.08
N ASN A 79 -13.64 -5.38 -6.95
CA ASN A 79 -13.64 -4.40 -8.03
C ASN A 79 -12.53 -3.36 -7.81
N ALA A 80 -12.13 -2.70 -8.89
CA ALA A 80 -11.12 -1.66 -8.89
C ALA A 80 -11.52 -0.55 -9.88
N GLU A 81 -11.57 0.69 -9.41
CA GLU A 81 -11.97 1.86 -10.19
C GLU A 81 -10.98 3.01 -10.02
N ILE A 82 -10.68 3.70 -11.12
CA ILE A 82 -9.87 4.91 -11.10
C ILE A 82 -10.81 6.10 -10.98
N ARG A 83 -10.57 6.96 -9.99
CA ARG A 83 -11.37 8.15 -9.68
C ARG A 83 -10.52 9.41 -9.72
N ASP A 84 -11.15 10.54 -10.00
CA ASP A 84 -10.50 11.85 -9.96
C ASP A 84 -9.92 12.15 -8.57
N ALA A 85 -8.73 12.73 -8.54
CA ALA A 85 -8.06 13.14 -7.31
C ALA A 85 -7.61 14.62 -7.35
N ALA A 86 -8.17 15.43 -8.25
CA ALA A 86 -7.74 16.81 -8.42
C ALA A 86 -7.97 17.64 -7.15
N HIS A 87 -9.05 17.38 -6.42
CA HIS A 87 -9.42 18.05 -5.17
C HIS A 87 -8.52 17.71 -3.98
N VAL A 88 -7.83 16.57 -4.02
CA VAL A 88 -6.87 16.16 -2.99
C VAL A 88 -5.41 16.36 -3.42
N TRP A 89 -5.14 16.70 -4.67
CA TRP A 89 -3.78 17.04 -5.11
C TRP A 89 -3.29 18.33 -4.40
N GLY A 90 -2.04 18.35 -3.95
CA GLY A 90 -1.48 19.42 -3.13
C GLY A 90 -1.75 19.29 -1.63
N LYS A 91 -2.68 18.41 -1.22
CA LYS A 91 -2.97 18.14 0.20
C LYS A 91 -1.91 17.26 0.83
N ASP A 92 -1.69 17.46 2.13
CA ASP A 92 -0.81 16.57 2.88
C ASP A 92 -1.43 15.17 3.06
N VAL A 93 -0.64 14.25 3.62
CA VAL A 93 -1.06 12.84 3.76
C VAL A 93 -2.16 12.64 4.79
N PHE A 94 -2.30 13.54 5.77
CA PHE A 94 -3.35 13.47 6.79
C PHE A 94 -4.67 13.96 6.22
N GLU A 95 -4.66 15.12 5.56
CA GLU A 95 -5.80 15.69 4.84
C GLU A 95 -6.29 14.71 3.75
N THR A 96 -5.38 14.17 2.94
CA THR A 96 -5.72 13.21 1.88
C THR A 96 -6.39 11.95 2.46
N ASP A 97 -5.84 11.38 3.54
CA ASP A 97 -6.40 10.19 4.19
C ASP A 97 -7.81 10.45 4.73
N ASP A 98 -8.02 11.60 5.39
CA ASP A 98 -9.33 11.98 5.95
C ASP A 98 -10.37 12.25 4.86
N ILE A 99 -10.02 13.01 3.82
CA ILE A 99 -10.92 13.33 2.71
C ILE A 99 -11.35 12.03 1.99
N LEU A 100 -10.39 11.19 1.59
CA LEU A 100 -10.70 9.98 0.83
C LEU A 100 -11.45 8.94 1.67
N LYS A 101 -11.21 8.85 2.98
CA LYS A 101 -12.03 8.01 3.89
C LYS A 101 -13.47 8.51 3.97
N ASN A 102 -13.68 9.81 4.06
CA ASN A 102 -15.04 10.36 4.10
C ASN A 102 -15.79 10.12 2.77
N GLU A 103 -15.09 10.13 1.64
CA GLU A 103 -15.67 9.86 0.31
C GLU A 103 -15.99 8.39 0.05
N THR A 104 -15.18 7.47 0.57
CA THR A 104 -15.24 6.04 0.22
C THR A 104 -15.75 5.14 1.35
N GLY A 105 -15.86 5.65 2.57
CA GLY A 105 -16.46 4.98 3.73
C GLY A 105 -15.53 4.78 4.93
N VAL A 106 -16.13 4.57 6.10
CA VAL A 106 -15.45 4.55 7.41
C VAL A 106 -14.48 3.38 7.64
N ASN A 107 -14.49 2.35 6.79
CA ASN A 107 -13.65 1.15 6.95
C ASN A 107 -12.76 0.88 5.74
N VAL A 108 -12.12 1.93 5.21
CA VAL A 108 -11.07 1.81 4.19
C VAL A 108 -9.67 2.00 4.81
N SER A 109 -8.63 1.69 4.06
CA SER A 109 -7.25 2.11 4.33
C SER A 109 -6.75 2.86 3.11
N VAL A 110 -6.01 3.94 3.34
CA VAL A 110 -5.50 4.82 2.29
C VAL A 110 -3.99 4.73 2.31
N ALA A 111 -3.38 4.50 1.14
CA ALA A 111 -1.97 4.69 0.88
C ALA A 111 -1.82 5.82 -0.13
N CYS A 112 -1.18 6.92 0.26
CA CYS A 112 -1.12 8.14 -0.54
C CYS A 112 0.26 8.79 -0.53
N ILE A 113 0.42 9.76 -1.42
CA ILE A 113 1.57 10.67 -1.45
C ILE A 113 1.17 12.05 -0.93
N GLY A 114 2.13 12.74 -0.32
CA GLY A 114 2.00 14.18 -0.02
C GLY A 114 2.72 15.04 -1.06
N PRO A 115 2.85 16.35 -0.80
CA PRO A 115 3.47 17.31 -1.72
C PRO A 115 4.90 16.95 -2.15
N ALA A 116 5.66 16.25 -1.29
CA ALA A 116 7.00 15.77 -1.67
C ALA A 116 6.96 14.77 -2.83
N GLY A 117 5.96 13.88 -2.86
CA GLY A 117 5.75 12.95 -3.97
C GLY A 117 5.37 13.72 -5.23
N GLU A 118 4.35 14.58 -5.12
CA GLU A 118 3.83 15.38 -6.24
C GLU A 118 4.91 16.24 -6.92
N ASN A 119 5.87 16.75 -6.15
CA ASN A 119 7.03 17.51 -6.64
C ASN A 119 8.24 16.63 -7.04
N MET A 120 8.05 15.31 -7.18
CA MET A 120 9.07 14.33 -7.60
C MET A 120 10.34 14.34 -6.74
N VAL A 121 10.24 14.64 -5.44
CA VAL A 121 11.39 14.59 -4.54
C VAL A 121 11.94 13.16 -4.53
N ARG A 122 13.22 12.97 -4.87
CA ARG A 122 13.81 11.64 -5.12
C ARG A 122 13.75 10.68 -3.93
N PHE A 123 13.50 11.18 -2.72
CA PHE A 123 13.32 10.38 -1.50
C PHE A 123 11.89 10.43 -0.95
N ALA A 124 10.90 10.86 -1.75
CA ALA A 124 9.51 10.87 -1.35
C ALA A 124 8.98 9.45 -1.04
N ALA A 125 8.18 9.37 0.02
CA ALA A 125 7.57 8.15 0.53
C ALA A 125 6.13 7.99 0.05
N ILE A 126 5.62 6.76 0.13
CA ILE A 126 4.17 6.49 0.17
C ILE A 126 3.81 6.31 1.64
N ILE A 127 2.78 7.04 2.11
CA ILE A 127 2.30 6.99 3.48
C ILE A 127 0.94 6.31 3.50
N ASN A 128 0.76 5.33 4.38
CA ASN A 128 -0.52 4.69 4.60
C ASN A 128 -0.97 4.77 6.06
N ASP A 129 -2.28 4.74 6.26
CA ASP A 129 -2.91 4.84 7.58
C ASP A 129 -2.37 6.03 8.39
N LYS A 130 -2.22 7.20 7.73
CA LYS A 130 -1.64 8.47 8.24
C LYS A 130 -0.14 8.47 8.60
N HIS A 131 0.45 7.36 9.05
CA HIS A 131 1.79 7.39 9.68
C HIS A 131 2.71 6.22 9.31
N ARG A 132 2.22 5.21 8.59
CA ARG A 132 3.07 4.09 8.14
C ARG A 132 3.69 4.43 6.81
N ALA A 133 4.98 4.16 6.64
CA ALA A 133 5.72 4.63 5.49
C ALA A 133 6.37 3.48 4.72
N ALA A 134 6.07 3.40 3.43
CA ALA A 134 7.02 2.85 2.45
C ALA A 134 8.02 3.98 2.15
N GLY A 135 9.01 4.13 3.05
CA GLY A 135 9.73 5.40 3.24
C GLY A 135 10.96 5.68 2.37
N ARG A 136 11.52 4.69 1.65
CA ARG A 136 12.87 4.84 1.06
C ARG A 136 12.88 4.82 -0.46
N ASN A 137 13.91 5.44 -1.01
CA ASN A 137 14.32 5.36 -2.42
C ASN A 137 13.28 5.89 -3.43
N GLY A 138 12.42 6.81 -3.02
CA GLY A 138 11.60 7.59 -3.95
C GLY A 138 10.39 6.87 -4.53
N VAL A 139 9.85 5.85 -3.85
CA VAL A 139 8.62 5.17 -4.29
C VAL A 139 7.44 6.14 -4.40
N GLY A 140 7.38 7.19 -3.56
CA GLY A 140 6.35 8.23 -3.65
C GLY A 140 6.51 9.14 -4.88
N ALA A 141 7.75 9.41 -5.32
CA ALA A 141 7.99 10.16 -6.55
C ALA A 141 7.58 9.35 -7.79
N VAL A 142 7.82 8.03 -7.80
CA VAL A 142 7.34 7.18 -8.89
C VAL A 142 5.81 7.16 -8.92
N MET A 143 5.15 7.01 -7.77
CA MET A 143 3.68 7.07 -7.68
C MET A 143 3.13 8.39 -8.25
N ALA A 144 3.74 9.51 -7.87
CA ALA A 144 3.37 10.82 -8.39
C ALA A 144 3.63 10.99 -9.89
N SER A 145 4.72 10.43 -10.43
CA SER A 145 5.06 10.54 -11.86
C SER A 145 3.97 9.99 -12.78
N LYS A 146 3.14 9.10 -12.23
CA LYS A 146 1.98 8.50 -12.89
C LYS A 146 0.68 9.29 -12.69
N ASN A 147 0.74 10.45 -12.03
CA ASN A 147 -0.40 11.23 -11.54
C ASN A 147 -1.31 10.42 -10.59
N LEU A 148 -0.75 9.43 -9.87
CA LEU A 148 -1.49 8.64 -8.90
C LEU A 148 -1.32 9.25 -7.50
N LYS A 149 -2.39 9.83 -6.95
CA LYS A 149 -2.39 10.46 -5.62
C LYS A 149 -2.51 9.45 -4.49
N ALA A 150 -3.35 8.43 -4.67
CA ALA A 150 -3.65 7.46 -3.62
C ALA A 150 -4.13 6.11 -4.17
N VAL A 151 -4.06 5.11 -3.29
CA VAL A 151 -4.76 3.84 -3.39
C VAL A 151 -5.59 3.68 -2.13
N VAL A 152 -6.90 3.56 -2.31
CA VAL A 152 -7.89 3.40 -1.25
C VAL A 152 -8.43 1.98 -1.34
N VAL A 153 -8.45 1.27 -0.23
CA VAL A 153 -8.87 -0.14 -0.21
C VAL A 153 -9.89 -0.36 0.90
N SER A 154 -11.06 -0.88 0.53
CA SER A 154 -12.11 -1.25 1.48
C SER A 154 -11.77 -2.56 2.22
N THR A 155 -12.49 -2.81 3.30
CA THR A 155 -12.45 -4.13 3.95
C THR A 155 -13.04 -5.20 3.03
N GLY A 156 -12.65 -6.45 3.26
CA GLY A 156 -13.26 -7.60 2.62
C GLY A 156 -13.09 -8.87 3.48
N LYS A 157 -12.94 -10.03 2.83
CA LYS A 157 -12.88 -11.34 3.51
C LYS A 157 -11.44 -11.78 3.76
N MET A 158 -11.19 -12.37 4.92
CA MET A 158 -9.89 -12.98 5.22
C MET A 158 -9.50 -14.01 4.14
N PRO A 159 -8.22 -14.11 3.73
CA PRO A 159 -7.80 -15.09 2.74
C PRO A 159 -8.02 -16.51 3.23
N GLN A 160 -8.30 -17.44 2.31
CA GLN A 160 -8.51 -18.84 2.63
C GLN A 160 -7.21 -19.49 3.13
N ILE A 161 -7.30 -20.18 4.27
CA ILE A 161 -6.20 -20.97 4.82
C ILE A 161 -6.33 -22.41 4.34
N GLY A 162 -5.37 -22.89 3.54
CA GLY A 162 -5.43 -24.24 2.94
C GLY A 162 -5.45 -25.38 3.96
N HIS A 163 -4.72 -25.26 5.08
CA HIS A 163 -4.62 -26.30 6.13
C HIS A 163 -4.99 -25.74 7.51
N ALA A 164 -6.27 -25.41 7.71
CA ALA A 164 -6.74 -24.67 8.89
C ALA A 164 -6.31 -25.28 10.24
N GLY A 165 -6.37 -26.62 10.38
CA GLY A 165 -5.95 -27.32 11.61
C GLY A 165 -4.46 -27.13 11.92
N LYS A 166 -3.58 -27.51 10.98
CA LYS A 166 -2.13 -27.33 11.12
C LYS A 166 -1.73 -25.88 11.33
N TYR A 167 -2.41 -24.97 10.63
CA TYR A 167 -2.18 -23.54 10.75
C TYR A 167 -2.52 -23.03 12.15
N ARG A 168 -3.67 -23.44 12.72
CA ARG A 168 -4.06 -23.08 14.09
C ARG A 168 -3.07 -23.61 15.13
N ASP A 169 -2.63 -24.85 14.99
CA ASP A 169 -1.68 -25.46 15.94
C ASP A 169 -0.32 -24.75 15.88
N THR A 170 0.14 -24.42 14.66
CA THR A 170 1.36 -23.63 14.43
C THR A 170 1.24 -22.22 15.00
N LEU A 171 0.10 -21.57 14.80
CA LEU A 171 -0.18 -20.23 15.33
C LEU A 171 -0.10 -20.20 16.86
N THR A 172 -0.73 -21.16 17.53
CA THR A 172 -0.68 -21.28 18.99
C THR A 172 0.75 -21.45 19.49
N ALA A 173 1.54 -22.30 18.83
CA ALA A 173 2.94 -22.51 19.17
C ALA A 173 3.78 -21.23 18.96
N MET A 174 3.55 -20.49 17.86
CA MET A 174 4.23 -19.23 17.58
C MET A 174 3.89 -18.15 18.59
N ILE A 175 2.61 -17.95 18.91
CA ILE A 175 2.18 -16.95 19.91
C ILE A 175 2.80 -17.24 21.28
N LYS A 176 2.88 -18.52 21.67
CA LYS A 176 3.55 -18.91 22.93
C LYS A 176 5.02 -18.49 22.92
N LYS A 177 5.74 -18.69 21.81
CA LYS A 177 7.15 -18.29 21.68
C LYS A 177 7.33 -16.78 21.72
N VAL A 178 6.47 -16.02 21.03
CA VAL A 178 6.51 -14.55 21.06
C VAL A 178 6.29 -14.05 22.48
N LYS A 179 5.23 -14.49 23.16
CA LYS A 179 4.93 -14.05 24.54
C LYS A 179 6.00 -14.44 25.57
N ALA A 180 6.78 -15.48 25.31
CA ALA A 180 7.85 -15.91 26.21
C ALA A 180 9.16 -15.14 25.98
N ASN A 181 9.26 -14.32 24.93
CA ASN A 181 10.45 -13.57 24.60
C ASN A 181 10.44 -12.21 25.31
N PRO A 182 11.49 -11.84 26.07
CA PRO A 182 11.52 -10.59 26.84
C PRO A 182 11.57 -9.30 25.99
N VAL A 183 11.79 -9.41 24.68
CA VAL A 183 11.85 -8.27 23.75
C VAL A 183 10.49 -7.92 23.15
N THR A 184 9.55 -8.88 23.08
CA THR A 184 8.27 -8.74 22.38
C THR A 184 7.09 -8.91 23.31
#